data_AF-A0A645IAE7-F1
#
_entry.id   AF-A0A645IAE7-F1
#
_cell.length_a   1.000
_cell.length_b   1.000
_cell.length_c   1.000
_cell.angle_alpha   90.00
_cell.angle_beta   90.00
_cell.angle_gamma   90.00
#
_symmetry.space_group_name_H-M   'P 1'
#
loop_
_entity.id
_entity.type
_entity.pdbx_description
1 polymer ?
#
loop_
_entity_poly.entity_id
_entity_poly.type
_entity_poly.pdbx_seq_one_letter_code
_entity_poly.pdbx_strand_id
1 'polypeptide(L)'
;MGVALWGIHMGITQGLLATMVAETTPADLRGTAYGFFNLVSGLAMLLASVLAGLIWDQLGASFIFYAGAIFCIVTLMGLAWQPIMRAVK
;
A
#
# COMPACT_ATOMS: atom_id res chain seq x y z
N MET A 1 -14.25 -1.20 9.40
CA MET A 1 -13.17 -1.94 10.10
C MET A 1 -11.84 -1.93 9.35
N GLY A 2 -11.80 -2.19 8.03
CA GLY A 2 -10.55 -2.13 7.25
C GLY A 2 -9.80 -0.79 7.30
N VAL A 3 -10.53 0.33 7.25
CA VAL A 3 -9.92 1.69 7.35
C VAL A 3 -9.21 1.92 8.69
N ALA A 4 -9.71 1.34 9.78
CA ALA A 4 -9.09 1.47 11.10
C ALA A 4 -7.78 0.69 11.18
N LEU A 5 -7.76 -0.56 10.68
CA LEU A 5 -6.55 -1.37 10.57
C LEU A 5 -5.50 -0.72 9.65
N TRP A 6 -5.95 -0.16 8.53
CA TRP A 6 -5.08 0.55 7.59
C TRP A 6 -4.51 1.84 8.19
N GLY A 7 -5.33 2.60 8.91
CA GLY A 7 -4.90 3.80 9.64
C GLY A 7 -3.86 3.49 10.71
N ILE A 8 -4.03 2.40 11.46
CA ILE A 8 -3.06 1.94 12.46
C ILE A 8 -1.75 1.53 11.77
N HIS A 9 -1.81 0.75 10.68
CA HIS A 9 -0.63 0.33 9.93
C HIS A 9 0.16 1.52 9.35
N MET A 10 -0.54 2.49 8.76
CA MET A 10 0.05 3.72 8.25
C MET A 10 0.66 4.57 9.37
N GLY A 11 -0.03 4.72 10.51
CA GLY A 11 0.48 5.46 11.66
C GLY A 11 1.76 4.87 12.24
N ILE A 12 1.83 3.54 12.35
CA ILE A 12 3.02 2.83 12.83
C ILE A 12 4.18 2.97 11.85
N THR A 13 3.92 2.75 10.55
CA THR A 13 4.98 2.70 9.54
C THR A 13 5.49 4.10 9.18
N GLN A 14 4.59 5.04 8.89
CA GLN A 14 4.94 6.41 8.51
C GLN A 14 5.50 7.21 9.69
N GLY A 15 4.99 6.98 10.91
CA GLY A 15 5.48 7.67 12.12
C GLY A 15 6.91 7.27 12.51
N LEU A 16 7.27 5.98 12.34
CA LEU A 16 8.64 5.51 12.56
C LEU A 16 9.61 6.08 11.53
N LEU A 17 9.24 6.07 10.25
CA LEU A 17 10.05 6.63 9.16
C LEU A 17 10.34 8.12 9.35
N ALA A 18 9.33 8.89 9.75
CA ALA A 18 9.50 10.31 10.08
C ALA A 18 10.50 10.52 11.25
N THR A 19 10.40 9.69 12.29
CA THR A 19 11.29 9.75 13.46
C THR A 19 12.74 9.42 13.10
N MET A 20 12.97 8.38 12.29
CA MET A 20 14.30 7.99 11.83
C MET A 20 15.00 9.08 10.99
N VAL A 21 14.23 9.83 10.18
CA VAL A 21 14.74 10.99 9.42
C VAL A 21 15.11 12.16 10.36
N ALA A 22 14.34 12.38 11.41
CA ALA A 22 14.62 13.42 12.40
C ALA A 22 15.81 13.11 13.32
N GLU A 23 16.04 11.83 13.65
CA GLU A 23 17.17 11.40 14.47
C GLU A 23 18.50 11.43 13.71
N THR A 24 18.48 11.20 12.40
CA THR A 24 19.68 11.22 11.55
C THR A 24 20.13 12.62 11.12
N THR A 25 19.32 13.66 11.38
CA THR A 25 19.58 15.03 10.89
C THR A 25 19.78 16.03 12.04
N PRO A 26 20.87 16.85 12.02
CA PRO A 26 21.11 17.89 13.03
C PRO A 26 19.98 18.94 13.06
N ALA A 27 19.72 19.53 14.24
CA ALA A 27 18.52 20.31 14.54
C ALA A 27 18.22 21.46 13.56
N ASP A 28 19.26 22.09 12.99
CA ASP A 28 19.14 23.20 12.03
C ASP A 28 18.66 22.78 10.63
N LEU A 29 18.74 21.48 10.27
CA LEU A 29 18.41 20.98 8.92
C LEU A 29 17.20 20.04 8.89
N ARG A 30 16.54 19.81 10.04
CA ARG A 30 15.37 18.93 10.15
C ARG A 30 14.21 19.39 9.24
N GLY A 31 14.00 20.69 9.10
CA GLY A 31 12.99 21.25 8.20
C GLY A 31 13.23 20.87 6.74
N THR A 32 14.48 20.94 6.27
CA THR A 32 14.87 20.56 4.91
C THR A 32 14.80 19.05 4.69
N ALA A 33 15.18 18.24 5.68
CA ALA A 33 15.09 16.78 5.60
C ALA A 33 13.63 16.30 5.50
N TYR A 34 12.73 16.87 6.31
CA TYR A 34 11.30 16.59 6.18
C TYR A 34 10.72 17.11 4.86
N GLY A 35 11.15 18.29 4.39
CA GLY A 35 10.76 18.82 3.09
C GLY A 35 11.17 17.90 1.93
N PHE A 36 12.40 17.40 1.96
CA PHE A 36 12.92 16.47 0.95
C PHE A 36 12.22 15.11 1.01
N PHE A 37 11.98 14.56 2.21
CA PHE A 37 11.23 13.31 2.39
C PHE A 37 9.81 13.40 1.80
N ASN A 38 9.10 14.51 2.06
CA ASN A 38 7.77 14.74 1.51
C ASN A 38 7.80 15.00 -0.01
N LEU A 39 8.81 15.70 -0.52
CA LEU A 39 8.99 15.90 -1.95
C LEU A 39 9.18 14.57 -2.69
N VAL A 40 10.07 13.71 -2.18
CA VAL A 40 10.34 12.38 -2.76
C VAL A 40 9.11 11.48 -2.64
N SER A 41 8.43 11.49 -1.50
CA SER A 41 7.19 10.72 -1.31
C SER A 41 6.08 11.20 -2.25
N GLY A 42 5.92 12.51 -2.42
CA GLY A 42 4.99 13.10 -3.37
C GLY A 42 5.32 12.73 -4.81
N LEU A 43 6.60 12.77 -5.18
CA LEU A 43 7.06 12.36 -6.51
C LEU A 43 6.82 10.86 -6.76
N ALA A 44 7.08 10.02 -5.77
CA ALA A 44 6.79 8.59 -5.84
C ALA A 44 5.28 8.34 -6.00
N MET A 45 4.44 9.08 -5.28
CA MET A 45 2.98 8.98 -5.40
C MET A 45 2.48 9.48 -6.77
N LEU A 46 3.10 10.53 -7.32
CA LEU A 46 2.81 11.04 -8.64
C LEU A 46 3.19 10.01 -9.71
N LEU A 47 4.39 9.44 -9.63
CA LEU A 47 4.84 8.36 -10.52
C LEU A 47 3.94 7.14 -10.41
N ALA A 48 3.56 6.72 -9.20
CA ALA A 48 2.63 5.61 -9.00
C ALA A 48 1.27 5.89 -9.66
N SER A 49 0.75 7.12 -9.54
CA SER A 49 -0.51 7.53 -10.18
C SER A 49 -0.40 7.57 -11.71
N VAL A 50 0.71 8.08 -12.25
CA VAL A 50 0.96 8.10 -13.69
C VAL A 50 1.12 6.67 -14.23
N LEU A 51 1.86 5.80 -13.54
CA LEU A 51 2.01 4.39 -13.93
C LEU A 51 0.67 3.65 -13.85
N ALA A 52 -0.12 3.89 -12.80
CA ALA A 52 -1.47 3.32 -12.70
C ALA A 52 -2.38 3.82 -13.84
N GLY A 53 -2.30 5.11 -14.18
CA GLY A 53 -3.01 5.71 -15.31
C GLY A 53 -2.56 5.15 -16.66
N LEU A 54 -1.26 5.00 -16.89
CA LEU A 54 -0.71 4.41 -18.13
C LEU A 54 -1.06 2.93 -18.28
N ILE A 55 -1.04 2.17 -17.18
CA ILE A 55 -1.49 0.77 -17.16
C ILE A 55 -2.99 0.71 -17.46
N TRP A 56 -3.79 1.62 -16.89
CA TRP A 56 -5.21 1.73 -17.19
C TRP A 56 -5.46 2.06 -18.66
N ASP A 57 -4.67 2.97 -19.23
CA ASP A 57 -4.86 3.45 -20.60
C ASP A 57 -4.40 2.41 -21.65
N GLN A 58 -3.31 1.67 -21.38
CA GLN A 58 -2.79 0.66 -22.31
C GLN A 58 -3.44 -0.73 -22.16
N LEU A 59 -3.80 -1.17 -20.96
CA LEU A 59 -4.42 -2.49 -20.72
C LEU A 59 -5.93 -2.42 -20.47
N GLY A 60 -6.50 -1.21 -20.39
CA GLY A 60 -7.90 -0.98 -20.04
C GLY A 60 -8.19 -1.25 -18.56
N ALA A 61 -9.24 -0.60 -18.02
CA ALA A 61 -9.76 -0.81 -16.67
C ALA A 61 -9.97 -2.30 -16.28
N SER A 62 -10.13 -3.15 -17.30
CA SER A 62 -10.31 -4.59 -17.17
C SER A 62 -9.15 -5.29 -16.46
N PHE A 63 -7.88 -4.86 -16.61
CA PHE A 63 -6.76 -5.58 -16.01
C PHE A 63 -6.70 -5.47 -14.48
N ILE A 64 -7.01 -4.29 -13.93
CA ILE A 64 -7.11 -4.09 -12.48
C ILE A 64 -8.31 -4.88 -11.92
N PHE A 65 -9.40 -4.96 -12.69
CA PHE A 65 -10.55 -5.78 -12.35
C PHE A 65 -10.26 -7.29 -12.41
N TYR A 66 -9.48 -7.77 -13.40
CA TYR A 66 -9.04 -9.16 -13.49
C TYR A 66 -8.09 -9.54 -12.36
N ALA A 67 -7.15 -8.67 -11.99
CA ALA A 67 -6.27 -8.91 -10.84
C ALA A 67 -7.09 -9.05 -9.54
N GLY A 68 -8.08 -8.16 -9.32
CA GLY A 68 -9.02 -8.26 -8.21
C GLY A 68 -9.92 -9.51 -8.28
N ALA A 69 -10.39 -9.88 -9.47
CA ALA A 69 -11.23 -11.07 -9.69
C ALA A 69 -10.45 -12.36 -9.43
N ILE A 70 -9.19 -12.47 -9.87
CA ILE A 70 -8.31 -13.59 -9.58
C ILE A 70 -8.10 -13.69 -8.07
N PHE A 71 -7.86 -12.56 -7.39
CA PHE A 71 -7.69 -12.56 -5.94
C PHE A 71 -8.96 -13.02 -5.20
N CYS A 72 -10.14 -12.57 -5.65
CA CYS A 72 -11.43 -13.05 -5.15
C CYS A 72 -11.62 -14.54 -5.38
N ILE A 73 -11.29 -15.05 -6.57
CA ILE A 73 -11.39 -16.48 -6.91
C ILE A 73 -10.45 -17.32 -6.06
N VAL A 74 -9.20 -16.90 -5.87
CA VAL A 74 -8.22 -17.58 -5.00
C VAL A 74 -8.71 -17.59 -3.55
N THR A 75 -9.27 -16.49 -3.07
CA THR A 75 -9.86 -16.40 -1.73
C THR A 75 -11.07 -17.32 -1.57
N LEU A 76 -11.97 -17.35 -2.56
CA LEU A 76 -13.12 -18.25 -2.59
C LEU A 76 -12.70 -19.73 -2.63
N MET A 77 -11.68 -20.08 -3.41
CA MET A 77 -11.13 -21.44 -3.42
C MET A 77 -10.52 -21.82 -2.06
N GLY A 78 -9.74 -20.92 -1.46
CA GLY A 78 -9.18 -21.13 -0.13
C GLY A 78 -10.26 -21.27 0.95
N LEU A 79 -11.32 -20.46 0.86
CA LEU A 79 -12.46 -20.51 1.78
C LEU A 79 -13.31 -21.76 1.56
N ALA A 80 -13.47 -22.25 0.33
CA ALA A 80 -14.16 -23.52 0.02
C ALA A 80 -13.35 -24.74 0.46
N TRP A 81 -12.02 -24.62 0.53
CA TRP A 81 -11.13 -25.67 1.06
C TRP A 81 -11.20 -25.78 2.59
N GLN A 82 -11.54 -24.69 3.30
CA GLN A 82 -11.66 -24.66 4.76
C GLN A 82 -12.80 -25.54 5.34
N PRO A 83 -14.05 -25.54 4.82
CA PRO A 83 -15.14 -26.37 5.32
C PRO A 83 -14.93 -27.86 5.02
N ILE A 84 -14.30 -28.22 3.90
CA ILE A 84 -13.98 -29.62 3.56
C ILE A 84 -13.00 -30.22 4.57
N MET A 85 -11.97 -29.47 4.97
CA MET A 85 -11.00 -29.93 5.97
C MET A 85 -11.56 -29.97 7.40
N ARG A 86 -12.63 -29.20 7.70
CA ARG A 86 -13.33 -29.24 8.99
C ARG A 86 -14.39 -30.34 9.10
N ALA A 87 -14.95 -30.80 7.98
CA ALA A 87 -15.94 -31.89 7.97
C ALA A 87 -15.30 -33.30 7.98
N VAL A 88 -14.00 -33.39 7.69
CA VAL A 88 -13.21 -34.65 7.68
C VAL A 88 -12.50 -34.91 9.01
N LYS A 89 -12.48 -33.94 9.93
CA LYS A 89 -11.87 -34.06 11.26
C LYS A 89 -12.96 -34.23 12.33
#